data_AF-A0A933M7R2-F1
#
_entry.id   AF-A0A933M7R2-F1
#
_cell.length_a   1.000
_cell.length_b   1.000
_cell.length_c   1.000
_cell.angle_alpha   90.00
_cell.angle_beta   90.00
_cell.angle_gamma   90.00
#
_symmetry.space_group_name_H-M   'P 1'
#
loop_
_entity.id
_entity.type
_entity.pdbx_description
1 polymer ?
#
loop_
_entity_poly.entity_id
_entity_poly.type
_entity_poly.pdbx_seq_one_letter_code
_entity_poly.pdbx_strand_id
1 'polypeptide(L)'
;MSPSAYRASTFSIIGYDPAAQEWGVAVQSKAFIVGGMVPWAQAGVGAIATQAWTKKAFGPRGLGLLKRGHDPKDVIEHLIGSDDDGARRQLGVMDAHGRTANYTGQQCTAWAGGIAEQNVSVQGNLLAGERVLKQMLAAYKKKRGKLAERLIAALEAGQRAGGDTRGQQSAALLVVREKSDTDGIGDVYVDLRVDDHAAPIVELRRLYGIWERELYPYLEGQRINSLLRAKKYARAQKLHRAFTAHAARLARKYPDDAPLLNALAWQLAQNKLGLDAAYKFAQRAIKLAPKDANIRDTLAQVLYQRGDAARAVAIERELVAANPQRADFQQQLEKFTRATQPNRRR
;
A
#
# COMPACT_ATOMS: atom_id res chain seq x y z
N MET A 1 43.22 12.99 -2.90
CA MET A 1 42.09 12.78 -1.97
C MET A 1 41.07 11.90 -2.68
N SER A 2 40.90 10.64 -2.26
CA SER A 2 39.89 9.74 -2.82
C SER A 2 38.50 10.30 -2.45
N PRO A 3 37.55 10.43 -3.39
CA PRO A 3 36.18 10.82 -3.06
C PRO A 3 35.67 9.80 -2.05
N SER A 4 35.20 10.26 -0.88
CA SER A 4 34.75 9.38 0.20
C SER A 4 33.72 8.40 -0.38
N ALA A 5 34.15 7.15 -0.60
CA ALA A 5 33.28 6.13 -1.15
C ALA A 5 32.06 6.06 -0.24
N TYR A 6 30.88 6.33 -0.81
CA TYR A 6 29.60 6.28 -0.13
C TYR A 6 29.39 4.84 0.36
N ARG A 7 29.89 4.53 1.56
CA ARG A 7 29.81 3.19 2.18
C ARG A 7 28.41 3.01 2.74
N ALA A 8 27.41 2.86 1.87
CA ALA A 8 26.01 2.74 2.24
C ALA A 8 25.67 1.33 2.75
N SER A 9 25.79 1.12 4.07
CA SER A 9 25.08 0.05 4.79
C SER A 9 23.59 0.14 4.53
N THR A 10 22.96 -0.97 4.22
CA THR A 10 21.56 -1.00 3.80
C THR A 10 20.98 -2.34 4.18
N PHE A 11 19.79 -2.37 4.77
CA PHE A 11 18.97 -3.57 4.80
C PHE A 11 17.63 -3.34 4.13
N SER A 12 17.17 -4.37 3.44
CA SER A 12 15.91 -4.34 2.72
C SER A 12 15.20 -5.67 2.77
N ILE A 13 13.92 -5.63 2.44
CA ILE A 13 13.04 -6.78 2.33
C ILE A 13 12.25 -6.66 1.03
N ILE A 14 12.11 -7.76 0.32
CA ILE A 14 11.18 -7.93 -0.80
C ILE A 14 10.10 -8.91 -0.34
N GLY A 15 8.84 -8.62 -0.66
CA GLY A 15 7.71 -9.48 -0.31
C GLY A 15 6.67 -9.57 -1.42
N TYR A 16 5.99 -10.71 -1.47
CA TYR A 16 4.83 -10.95 -2.33
C TYR A 16 3.62 -11.40 -1.49
N ASP A 17 2.45 -10.84 -1.79
CA ASP A 17 1.18 -11.30 -1.26
C ASP A 17 0.38 -11.98 -2.39
N PRO A 18 0.31 -13.33 -2.44
CA PRO A 18 -0.42 -14.03 -3.49
C PRO A 18 -1.94 -13.81 -3.42
N ALA A 19 -2.51 -13.51 -2.25
CA ALA A 19 -3.93 -13.28 -2.13
C ALA A 19 -4.32 -11.89 -2.68
N ALA A 20 -3.48 -10.89 -2.45
CA ALA A 20 -3.70 -9.53 -2.92
C ALA A 20 -3.16 -9.29 -4.34
N GLN A 21 -2.22 -10.12 -4.80
CA GLN A 21 -1.38 -9.93 -5.99
C GLN A 21 -0.57 -8.62 -5.88
N GLU A 22 0.12 -8.47 -4.75
CA GLU A 22 0.94 -7.30 -4.43
C GLU A 22 2.41 -7.72 -4.34
N TRP A 23 3.31 -6.97 -4.97
CA TRP A 23 4.77 -7.09 -4.79
C TRP A 23 5.27 -5.82 -4.14
N GLY A 24 6.29 -5.93 -3.30
CA GLY A 24 6.83 -4.74 -2.67
C GLY A 24 8.24 -4.90 -2.16
N VAL A 25 8.89 -3.75 -2.00
CA VAL A 25 10.22 -3.60 -1.44
C VAL A 25 10.16 -2.56 -0.34
N ALA A 26 10.77 -2.84 0.80
CA ALA A 26 11.05 -1.82 1.80
C ALA A 26 12.53 -1.84 2.17
N VAL A 27 13.09 -0.66 2.42
CA VAL A 27 14.53 -0.48 2.64
C VAL A 27 14.78 0.60 3.68
N GLN A 28 15.90 0.48 4.40
CA GLN A 28 16.47 1.51 5.26
C GLN A 28 17.99 1.59 5.08
N SER A 29 18.55 2.80 5.16
CA SER A 29 20.01 3.04 5.18
C SER A 29 20.41 4.30 5.98
N LYS A 30 21.63 4.34 6.52
CA LYS A 30 22.35 5.60 6.85
C LYS A 30 22.97 6.19 5.57
N ALA A 31 22.10 6.55 4.63
CA ALA A 31 22.43 7.18 3.37
C ALA A 31 21.28 8.12 3.00
N PHE A 32 21.55 9.17 2.25
CA PHE A 32 20.50 10.00 1.67
C PHE A 32 19.75 9.22 0.57
N ILE A 33 18.45 9.48 0.39
CA ILE A 33 17.63 9.03 -0.76
C ILE A 33 17.62 7.53 -1.08
N VAL A 34 17.68 6.63 -0.10
CA VAL A 34 17.72 5.17 -0.36
C VAL A 34 16.50 4.69 -1.16
N GLY A 35 15.35 5.34 -0.98
CA GLY A 35 14.11 5.03 -1.70
C GLY A 35 14.17 5.33 -3.20
N GLY A 36 15.00 6.30 -3.59
CA GLY A 36 15.23 6.59 -5.00
C GLY A 36 16.19 5.61 -5.67
N MET A 37 16.86 4.72 -4.93
CA MET A 37 18.00 3.93 -5.41
C MET A 37 17.76 2.42 -5.41
N VAL A 38 17.26 1.90 -4.29
CA VAL A 38 17.21 0.46 -4.00
C VAL A 38 15.94 -0.23 -4.48
N PRO A 39 14.72 0.27 -4.19
CA PRO A 39 13.50 -0.48 -4.43
C PRO A 39 13.03 -0.37 -5.89
N TRP A 40 12.76 -1.52 -6.50
CA TRP A 40 12.14 -1.63 -7.82
C TRP A 40 11.08 -2.72 -7.78
N ALA A 41 9.91 -2.45 -8.36
CA ALA A 41 8.86 -3.46 -8.47
C ALA A 41 7.97 -3.16 -9.67
N GLN A 42 7.41 -4.21 -10.27
CA GLN A 42 6.42 -4.10 -11.32
C GLN A 42 5.34 -5.18 -11.11
N ALA A 43 4.07 -4.77 -11.14
CA ALA A 43 2.96 -5.68 -10.91
C ALA A 43 2.92 -6.77 -11.98
N GLY A 44 2.68 -8.02 -11.57
CA GLY A 44 2.67 -9.18 -12.45
C GLY A 44 4.04 -9.59 -12.98
N VAL A 45 5.13 -8.90 -12.59
CA VAL A 45 6.50 -9.20 -13.04
C VAL A 45 7.39 -9.61 -11.87
N GLY A 46 7.43 -8.81 -10.79
CA GLY A 46 8.28 -9.10 -9.65
C GLY A 46 8.82 -7.85 -8.95
N ALA A 47 9.85 -8.04 -8.13
CA ALA A 47 10.49 -7.00 -7.34
C ALA A 47 12.00 -7.24 -7.16
N ILE A 48 12.76 -6.16 -7.08
CA ILE A 48 14.22 -6.14 -6.98
C ILE A 48 14.65 -5.11 -5.95
N ALA A 49 15.59 -5.52 -5.10
CA ALA A 49 16.35 -4.63 -4.23
C ALA A 49 17.83 -4.68 -4.63
N THR A 50 18.34 -3.62 -5.25
CA THR A 50 19.77 -3.49 -5.62
C THR A 50 20.46 -2.55 -4.64
N GLN A 51 21.47 -3.04 -3.92
CA GLN A 51 22.09 -2.30 -2.80
C GLN A 51 23.60 -2.58 -2.65
N ALA A 52 24.17 -2.16 -1.51
CA ALA A 52 25.61 -2.06 -1.26
C ALA A 52 26.24 -1.02 -2.20
N TRP A 53 27.20 -1.41 -3.04
CA TRP A 53 27.64 -0.55 -4.14
C TRP A 53 26.56 -0.50 -5.22
N THR A 54 25.52 0.30 -4.96
CA THR A 54 24.23 0.22 -5.66
C THR A 54 24.38 0.55 -7.14
N LYS A 55 23.93 -0.35 -8.02
CA LYS A 55 23.84 -0.11 -9.46
C LYS A 55 22.37 0.02 -9.86
N LYS A 56 21.91 1.28 -9.98
CA LYS A 56 20.51 1.62 -10.29
C LYS A 56 19.94 0.86 -11.50
N ALA A 57 20.75 0.69 -12.54
CA ALA A 57 20.35 0.02 -13.77
C ALA A 57 19.92 -1.45 -13.57
N PHE A 58 20.33 -2.11 -12.48
CA PHE A 58 19.91 -3.48 -12.17
C PHE A 58 18.42 -3.61 -11.90
N GLY A 59 17.77 -2.57 -11.37
CA GLY A 59 16.32 -2.55 -11.17
C GLY A 59 15.53 -2.80 -12.46
N PRO A 60 15.54 -1.86 -13.43
CA PRO A 60 14.79 -2.03 -14.67
C PRO A 60 15.31 -3.19 -15.54
N ARG A 61 16.64 -3.45 -15.57
CA ARG A 61 17.19 -4.59 -16.34
C ARG A 61 16.72 -5.93 -15.78
N GLY A 62 16.75 -6.10 -14.46
CA GLY A 62 16.31 -7.33 -13.82
C GLY A 62 14.79 -7.54 -13.94
N LEU A 63 13.99 -6.48 -13.80
CA LEU A 63 12.54 -6.56 -14.07
C LEU A 63 12.27 -6.96 -15.53
N GLY A 64 13.08 -6.45 -16.48
CA GLY A 64 13.01 -6.85 -17.89
C GLY A 64 13.32 -8.33 -18.12
N LEU A 65 14.29 -8.90 -17.39
CA LEU A 65 14.60 -10.33 -17.44
C LEU A 65 13.47 -11.17 -16.82
N LEU A 66 12.97 -10.79 -15.65
CA LEU A 66 11.81 -11.44 -15.01
C LEU A 66 10.58 -11.45 -15.93
N LYS A 67 10.32 -10.32 -16.62
CA LYS A 67 9.21 -10.21 -17.58
C LYS A 67 9.35 -11.17 -18.77
N ARG A 68 10.57 -11.57 -19.13
CA ARG A 68 10.86 -12.59 -20.16
C ARG A 68 10.82 -14.02 -19.62
N GLY A 69 10.53 -14.21 -18.33
CA GLY A 69 10.37 -15.53 -17.72
C GLY A 69 11.62 -16.12 -17.09
N HIS A 70 12.75 -15.39 -17.07
CA HIS A 70 13.94 -15.83 -16.33
C HIS A 70 13.61 -15.96 -14.84
N ASP A 71 14.09 -17.02 -14.19
CA ASP A 71 13.91 -17.15 -12.75
C ASP A 71 14.90 -16.24 -11.98
N PRO A 72 14.63 -15.96 -10.69
CA PRO A 72 15.44 -15.03 -9.91
C PRO A 72 16.94 -15.34 -9.84
N LYS A 73 17.36 -16.61 -9.91
CA LYS A 73 18.79 -16.97 -9.90
C LYS A 73 19.45 -16.60 -11.22
N ASP A 74 18.82 -16.97 -12.34
CA ASP A 74 19.29 -16.59 -13.68
C ASP A 74 19.42 -15.07 -13.82
N VAL A 75 18.45 -14.32 -13.27
CA VAL A 75 18.49 -12.85 -13.28
C VAL A 75 19.72 -12.32 -12.55
N ILE A 76 20.02 -12.87 -11.37
CA ILE A 76 21.21 -12.51 -10.60
C ILE A 76 22.47 -12.84 -11.39
N GLU A 77 22.60 -14.06 -11.92
CA GLU A 77 23.76 -14.50 -12.69
C GLU A 77 24.01 -13.59 -13.90
N HIS A 78 22.96 -13.23 -14.63
CA HIS A 78 23.06 -12.35 -15.79
C HIS A 78 23.46 -10.91 -15.43
N LEU A 79 22.92 -10.38 -14.33
CA LEU A 79 23.25 -9.02 -13.87
C LEU A 79 24.67 -8.93 -13.30
N ILE A 80 25.06 -9.89 -12.46
CA ILE A 80 26.38 -9.93 -11.81
C ILE A 80 27.48 -10.33 -12.80
N GLY A 81 27.23 -11.31 -13.67
CA GLY A 81 28.22 -11.76 -14.67
C GLY A 81 28.54 -10.70 -15.74
N SER A 82 27.70 -9.67 -15.88
CA SER A 82 27.94 -8.52 -16.78
C SER A 82 28.41 -7.25 -16.06
N ASP A 83 28.96 -7.39 -14.84
CA ASP A 83 29.40 -6.27 -14.00
C ASP A 83 30.77 -6.56 -13.36
N ASP A 84 31.80 -5.83 -13.79
CA ASP A 84 33.17 -5.98 -13.28
C ASP A 84 33.27 -5.76 -11.75
N ASP A 85 32.34 -4.98 -11.20
CA ASP A 85 32.20 -4.73 -9.76
C ASP A 85 31.27 -5.70 -9.04
N GLY A 86 30.89 -6.82 -9.68
CA GLY A 86 29.88 -7.77 -9.17
C GLY A 86 30.11 -8.17 -7.71
N ALA A 87 31.38 -8.37 -7.32
CA ALA A 87 31.78 -8.71 -5.95
C ALA A 87 31.42 -7.64 -4.89
N ARG A 88 31.14 -6.39 -5.29
CA ARG A 88 30.73 -5.28 -4.41
C ARG A 88 29.21 -5.07 -4.37
N ARG A 89 28.44 -5.84 -5.16
CA ARG A 89 26.98 -5.70 -5.29
C ARG A 89 26.26 -6.60 -4.30
N GLN A 90 25.05 -6.18 -3.93
CA GLN A 90 24.10 -7.02 -3.21
C GLN A 90 22.71 -6.90 -3.85
N LEU A 91 22.04 -8.03 -4.07
CA LEU A 91 20.75 -8.10 -4.75
C LEU A 91 19.77 -8.98 -3.96
N GLY A 92 18.52 -8.56 -3.90
CA GLY A 92 17.36 -9.42 -3.71
C GLY A 92 16.51 -9.39 -4.98
N VAL A 93 16.03 -10.53 -5.45
CA VAL A 93 15.21 -10.67 -6.65
C VAL A 93 14.04 -11.59 -6.36
N MET A 94 12.84 -11.18 -6.79
CA MET A 94 11.60 -11.94 -6.67
C MET A 94 10.81 -11.86 -7.98
N ASP A 95 10.27 -12.98 -8.44
CA ASP A 95 9.44 -13.04 -9.64
C ASP A 95 7.94 -12.86 -9.37
N ALA A 96 7.14 -12.96 -10.45
CA ALA A 96 5.68 -12.88 -10.40
C ALA A 96 5.01 -14.00 -9.58
N HIS A 97 5.72 -15.10 -9.33
CA HIS A 97 5.19 -16.24 -8.58
C HIS A 97 5.73 -16.28 -7.15
N GLY A 98 6.49 -15.26 -6.74
CA GLY A 98 7.09 -15.17 -5.42
C GLY A 98 8.31 -16.07 -5.22
N ARG A 99 8.85 -16.70 -6.28
CA ARG A 99 10.17 -17.34 -6.19
C ARG A 99 11.20 -16.25 -5.94
N THR A 100 12.20 -16.54 -5.11
CA THR A 100 13.21 -15.55 -4.70
C THR A 100 14.62 -16.08 -4.81
N ALA A 101 15.56 -15.18 -5.08
CA ALA A 101 16.99 -15.39 -4.89
C ALA A 101 17.62 -14.11 -4.33
N ASN A 102 18.76 -14.26 -3.65
CA ASN A 102 19.59 -13.13 -3.26
C ASN A 102 21.06 -13.42 -3.55
N TYR A 103 21.85 -12.35 -3.62
CA TYR A 103 23.29 -12.40 -3.84
C TYR A 103 23.96 -11.37 -2.95
N THR A 104 25.04 -11.78 -2.29
CA THR A 104 25.92 -10.89 -1.52
C THR A 104 27.34 -11.11 -2.02
N GLY A 105 27.88 -10.13 -2.73
CA GLY A 105 29.25 -10.21 -3.24
C GLY A 105 30.26 -10.25 -2.09
N GLN A 106 31.39 -10.93 -2.32
CA GLN A 106 32.42 -11.18 -1.29
C GLN A 106 33.10 -9.90 -0.77
N GLN A 107 33.01 -8.78 -1.49
CA GLN A 107 33.53 -7.47 -1.09
C GLN A 107 32.45 -6.57 -0.46
N CYS A 108 31.23 -7.08 -0.24
CA CYS A 108 30.25 -6.39 0.59
C CYS A 108 30.78 -6.28 2.02
N THR A 109 30.67 -5.09 2.60
CA THR A 109 31.24 -4.84 3.91
C THR A 109 30.47 -5.58 5.00
N ALA A 110 31.20 -6.34 5.83
CA ALA A 110 30.64 -7.18 6.88
C ALA A 110 30.01 -6.35 8.03
N TRP A 111 28.99 -6.87 8.73
CA TRP A 111 28.31 -8.11 8.43
C TRP A 111 27.39 -7.97 7.21
N ALA A 112 27.44 -8.92 6.28
CA ALA A 112 26.62 -8.92 5.08
C ALA A 112 26.09 -10.31 4.75
N GLY A 113 24.84 -10.38 4.27
CA GLY A 113 24.21 -11.63 3.88
C GLY A 113 22.76 -11.45 3.42
N GLY A 114 22.07 -12.56 3.23
CA GLY A 114 20.67 -12.61 2.83
C GLY A 114 19.99 -13.92 3.21
N ILE A 115 18.66 -13.89 3.35
CA ILE A 115 17.80 -15.07 3.52
C ILE A 115 16.68 -14.97 2.48
N ALA A 116 16.54 -15.98 1.63
CA ALA A 116 15.52 -16.07 0.59
C ALA A 116 14.60 -17.26 0.87
N GLU A 117 13.29 -17.00 0.93
CA GLU A 117 12.23 -18.00 1.07
C GLU A 117 11.11 -17.70 0.06
N GLN A 118 10.21 -18.66 -0.17
CA GLN A 118 9.04 -18.41 -1.01
C GLN A 118 8.26 -17.17 -0.52
N ASN A 119 8.01 -16.24 -1.43
CA ASN A 119 7.31 -14.96 -1.24
C ASN A 119 8.04 -13.92 -0.37
N VAL A 120 9.31 -14.13 0.03
CA VAL A 120 10.07 -13.14 0.82
C VAL A 120 11.59 -13.30 0.69
N SER A 121 12.31 -12.19 0.51
CA SER A 121 13.76 -12.15 0.67
C SER A 121 14.18 -10.97 1.54
N VAL A 122 15.07 -11.21 2.49
CA VAL A 122 15.72 -10.17 3.30
C VAL A 122 17.22 -10.17 3.03
N GLN A 123 17.83 -8.99 2.97
CA GLN A 123 19.25 -8.85 2.65
C GLN A 123 19.79 -7.58 3.27
N GLY A 124 21.08 -7.59 3.62
CA GLY A 124 21.76 -6.39 4.09
C GLY A 124 23.26 -6.53 4.21
N ASN A 125 23.93 -5.38 4.29
CA ASN A 125 25.38 -5.24 4.46
C ASN A 125 25.68 -4.17 5.51
N LEU A 126 26.88 -4.19 6.11
CA LEU A 126 27.27 -3.35 7.26
C LEU A 126 26.31 -3.46 8.46
N LEU A 127 25.68 -4.62 8.61
CA LEU A 127 24.73 -4.87 9.69
C LEU A 127 25.45 -5.18 11.00
N ALA A 128 24.75 -4.97 12.11
CA ALA A 128 25.22 -5.38 13.43
C ALA A 128 25.44 -6.90 13.55
N GLY A 129 24.79 -7.69 12.69
CA GLY A 129 25.00 -9.14 12.58
C GLY A 129 23.82 -9.85 11.92
N GLU A 130 23.95 -11.17 11.75
CA GLU A 130 22.93 -12.03 11.12
C GLU A 130 21.55 -11.93 11.79
N ARG A 131 21.54 -11.68 13.11
CA ARG A 131 20.32 -11.50 13.90
C ARG A 131 19.38 -10.47 13.28
N VAL A 132 19.90 -9.42 12.64
CA VAL A 132 19.08 -8.40 11.95
C VAL A 132 18.16 -9.04 10.91
N LEU A 133 18.72 -9.85 10.00
CA LEU A 133 17.93 -10.51 8.95
C LEU A 133 16.94 -11.54 9.51
N LYS A 134 17.38 -12.34 10.50
CA LYS A 134 16.51 -13.31 11.18
C LYS A 134 15.29 -12.64 11.82
N GLN A 135 15.48 -11.49 12.47
CA GLN A 135 14.40 -10.73 13.10
C GLN A 135 13.48 -10.05 12.08
N MET A 136 14.03 -9.52 10.98
CA MET A 136 13.23 -8.99 9.87
C MET A 136 12.28 -10.05 9.31
N LEU A 137 12.82 -11.22 8.96
CA LEU A 137 12.06 -12.34 8.39
C LEU A 137 10.99 -12.86 9.36
N ALA A 138 11.36 -13.05 10.64
CA ALA A 138 10.41 -13.48 11.67
C ALA A 138 9.25 -12.49 11.86
N ALA A 139 9.54 -11.18 11.87
CA ALA A 139 8.52 -10.15 11.99
C ALA A 139 7.60 -10.10 10.77
N TYR A 140 8.14 -10.23 9.55
CA TYR A 140 7.36 -10.32 8.31
C TYR A 140 6.37 -11.49 8.36
N LYS A 141 6.85 -12.69 8.71
CA LYS A 141 6.03 -13.91 8.77
C LYS A 141 4.99 -13.87 9.88
N LYS A 142 5.30 -13.26 11.02
CA LYS A 142 4.38 -13.13 12.17
C LYS A 142 3.30 -12.06 11.93
N LYS A 143 3.65 -10.96 11.26
CA LYS A 143 2.72 -9.85 11.05
C LYS A 143 1.59 -10.27 10.11
N ARG A 144 0.36 -10.20 10.61
CA ARG A 144 -0.85 -10.32 9.78
C ARG A 144 -1.21 -8.94 9.22
N GLY A 145 -1.90 -8.91 8.09
CA GLY A 145 -2.35 -7.68 7.45
C GLY A 145 -1.87 -7.54 6.02
N LYS A 146 -1.93 -6.31 5.50
CA LYS A 146 -1.55 -5.97 4.13
C LYS A 146 -0.02 -6.08 3.95
N LEU A 147 0.45 -6.26 2.71
CA LEU A 147 1.87 -6.44 2.42
C LEU A 147 2.72 -5.30 2.98
N ALA A 148 2.31 -4.06 2.76
CA ALA A 148 2.95 -2.86 3.28
C ALA A 148 3.17 -2.91 4.80
N GLU A 149 2.17 -3.34 5.58
CA GLU A 149 2.29 -3.46 7.05
C GLU A 149 3.36 -4.48 7.45
N ARG A 150 3.43 -5.61 6.73
CA ARG A 150 4.40 -6.68 6.97
C ARG A 150 5.82 -6.23 6.63
N LEU A 151 6.00 -5.51 5.52
CA LEU A 151 7.29 -4.97 5.09
C LEU A 151 7.83 -3.92 6.08
N ILE A 152 7.00 -2.97 6.52
CA ILE A 152 7.42 -1.98 7.53
C ILE A 152 7.72 -2.68 8.87
N ALA A 153 6.92 -3.67 9.27
CA ALA A 153 7.18 -4.44 10.50
C ALA A 153 8.52 -5.17 10.47
N ALA A 154 8.94 -5.65 9.30
CA ALA A 154 10.27 -6.22 9.10
C ALA A 154 11.37 -5.17 9.31
N LEU A 155 11.27 -3.99 8.70
CA LEU A 155 12.25 -2.91 8.89
C LEU A 155 12.37 -2.50 10.36
N GLU A 156 11.24 -2.34 11.06
CA GLU A 156 11.21 -2.03 12.49
C GLU A 156 11.93 -3.09 13.33
N ALA A 157 11.75 -4.39 13.00
CA ALA A 157 12.43 -5.47 13.69
C ALA A 157 13.92 -5.54 13.38
N GLY A 158 14.31 -5.28 12.13
CA GLY A 158 15.71 -5.17 11.71
C GLY A 158 16.44 -4.06 12.47
N GLN A 159 15.83 -2.88 12.55
CA GLN A 159 16.39 -1.75 13.30
C GLN A 159 16.54 -2.07 14.80
N ARG A 160 15.52 -2.65 15.43
CA ARG A 160 15.60 -3.07 16.85
C ARG A 160 16.66 -4.15 17.11
N ALA A 161 17.01 -4.94 16.09
CA ALA A 161 18.03 -5.97 16.17
C ALA A 161 19.46 -5.44 15.94
N GLY A 162 19.63 -4.12 15.78
CA GLY A 162 20.92 -3.45 15.60
C GLY A 162 21.05 -2.76 14.25
N GLY A 163 20.28 -3.19 13.24
CA GLY A 163 20.21 -2.56 11.93
C GLY A 163 21.58 -2.29 11.27
N ASP A 164 21.66 -1.13 10.62
CA ASP A 164 22.87 -0.52 10.07
C ASP A 164 23.75 0.02 11.21
N THR A 165 25.00 -0.43 11.28
CA THR A 165 25.95 -0.07 12.35
C THR A 165 26.30 1.41 12.41
N ARG A 166 26.02 2.17 11.34
CA ARG A 166 26.23 3.62 11.27
C ARG A 166 25.01 4.42 11.75
N GLY A 167 23.90 3.74 12.05
CA GLY A 167 22.61 4.33 12.43
C GLY A 167 21.61 4.38 11.28
N GLN A 168 20.73 5.39 11.29
CA GLN A 168 19.66 5.54 10.29
C GLN A 168 19.57 6.97 9.74
N GLN A 169 19.11 7.09 8.49
CA GLN A 169 18.89 8.38 7.82
C GLN A 169 17.69 8.35 6.86
N SER A 170 17.58 7.34 6.01
CA SER A 170 16.47 7.24 5.06
C SER A 170 15.81 5.87 5.06
N ALA A 171 14.55 5.82 4.66
CA ALA A 171 13.77 4.60 4.49
C ALA A 171 12.71 4.78 3.40
N ALA A 172 12.28 3.68 2.78
CA ALA A 172 11.24 3.71 1.78
C ALA A 172 10.40 2.43 1.75
N LEU A 173 9.19 2.56 1.20
CA LEU A 173 8.27 1.48 0.92
C LEU A 173 7.70 1.67 -0.48
N LEU A 174 7.92 0.69 -1.35
CA LEU A 174 7.27 0.56 -2.65
C LEU A 174 6.40 -0.69 -2.65
N VAL A 175 5.12 -0.55 -2.96
CA VAL A 175 4.20 -1.66 -3.21
C VAL A 175 3.48 -1.42 -4.53
N VAL A 176 3.49 -2.42 -5.39
CA VAL A 176 2.83 -2.39 -6.70
C VAL A 176 1.76 -3.46 -6.79
N ARG A 177 0.70 -3.13 -7.52
CA ARG A 177 -0.44 -3.98 -7.83
C ARG A 177 -1.10 -3.44 -9.08
N GLU A 178 -1.54 -4.34 -9.95
CA GLU A 178 -2.14 -3.96 -11.24
C GLU A 178 -3.25 -2.91 -11.06
N LYS A 179 -3.21 -1.81 -11.83
CA LYS A 179 -4.25 -0.76 -11.90
C LYS A 179 -4.67 -0.24 -10.52
N SER A 180 -3.69 0.18 -9.73
CA SER A 180 -3.89 0.52 -8.31
C SER A 180 -3.40 1.92 -7.93
N ASP A 181 -3.00 2.73 -8.90
CA ASP A 181 -2.83 4.17 -8.69
C ASP A 181 -4.19 4.91 -8.71
N THR A 182 -4.13 6.24 -8.57
CA THR A 182 -5.32 7.07 -8.32
C THR A 182 -6.24 7.23 -9.53
N ASP A 183 -5.71 7.16 -10.75
CA ASP A 183 -6.49 7.17 -12.00
C ASP A 183 -6.81 5.76 -12.50
N GLY A 184 -6.21 4.72 -11.91
CA GLY A 184 -6.44 3.32 -12.24
C GLY A 184 -5.73 2.87 -13.51
N ILE A 185 -4.72 3.61 -13.97
CA ILE A 185 -3.94 3.34 -15.17
C ILE A 185 -2.66 2.59 -14.81
N GLY A 186 -1.92 3.06 -13.81
CA GLY A 186 -0.65 2.53 -13.37
C GLY A 186 -0.74 1.56 -12.19
N ASP A 187 0.43 1.02 -11.85
CA ASP A 187 0.54 -0.11 -10.93
C ASP A 187 1.08 0.27 -9.54
N VAL A 188 1.42 1.54 -9.31
CA VAL A 188 1.99 1.98 -8.03
C VAL A 188 0.87 2.13 -7.01
N TYR A 189 0.82 1.21 -6.05
CA TYR A 189 -0.19 1.20 -5.00
C TYR A 189 0.25 2.02 -3.77
N VAL A 190 1.52 1.86 -3.37
CA VAL A 190 2.17 2.64 -2.30
C VAL A 190 3.58 3.00 -2.76
N ASP A 191 3.94 4.28 -2.76
CA ASP A 191 5.34 4.73 -2.87
C ASP A 191 5.53 5.83 -1.81
N LEU A 192 6.20 5.46 -0.72
CA LEU A 192 6.47 6.35 0.41
C LEU A 192 7.96 6.39 0.65
N ARG A 193 8.50 7.60 0.77
CA ARG A 193 9.94 7.84 0.93
C ARG A 193 10.18 8.83 2.06
N VAL A 194 11.13 8.49 2.91
CA VAL A 194 11.72 9.36 3.92
C VAL A 194 13.19 9.45 3.57
N ASP A 195 13.57 10.50 2.84
CA ASP A 195 14.91 10.60 2.24
C ASP A 195 15.96 11.14 3.21
N ASP A 196 15.53 11.84 4.27
CA ASP A 196 16.39 12.29 5.38
C ASP A 196 15.57 12.50 6.66
N HIS A 197 15.86 11.71 7.70
CA HIS A 197 15.26 11.82 9.03
C HIS A 197 16.12 11.09 10.08
N ALA A 198 16.09 11.52 11.35
CA ALA A 198 16.81 10.84 12.42
C ALA A 198 16.22 9.46 12.80
N ALA A 199 14.93 9.26 12.50
CA ALA A 199 14.19 8.01 12.72
C ALA A 199 13.30 7.68 11.51
N PRO A 200 13.88 7.34 10.34
CA PRO A 200 13.15 7.27 9.08
C PRO A 200 12.11 6.14 9.04
N ILE A 201 12.30 5.03 9.76
CA ILE A 201 11.30 3.95 9.81
C ILE A 201 10.05 4.39 10.59
N VAL A 202 10.23 5.15 11.68
CA VAL A 202 9.11 5.72 12.44
C VAL A 202 8.32 6.69 11.58
N GLU A 203 9.03 7.54 10.83
CA GLU A 203 8.41 8.49 9.92
C GLU A 203 7.72 7.79 8.75
N LEU A 204 8.32 6.74 8.19
CA LEU A 204 7.70 5.91 7.16
C LEU A 204 6.40 5.26 7.66
N ARG A 205 6.37 4.81 8.92
CA ARG A 205 5.15 4.29 9.56
C ARG A 205 4.08 5.37 9.71
N ARG A 206 4.45 6.60 10.07
CA ARG A 206 3.54 7.75 10.15
C ARG A 206 2.94 8.07 8.79
N LEU A 207 3.77 8.18 7.74
CA LEU A 207 3.34 8.41 6.36
C LEU A 207 2.43 7.28 5.86
N TYR A 208 2.73 6.03 6.17
CA TYR A 208 1.84 4.91 5.86
C TYR A 208 0.48 5.05 6.55
N GLY A 209 0.43 5.52 7.80
CA GLY A 209 -0.81 5.79 8.50
C GLY A 209 -1.67 6.89 7.86
N ILE A 210 -1.03 7.89 7.25
CA ILE A 210 -1.71 8.94 6.46
C ILE A 210 -2.24 8.35 5.16
N TRP A 211 -1.41 7.63 4.40
CA TRP A 211 -1.82 6.95 3.18
C TRP A 211 -3.00 5.99 3.42
N GLU A 212 -2.95 5.23 4.52
CA GLU A 212 -4.00 4.28 4.91
C GLU A 212 -5.30 4.98 5.31
N ARG A 213 -5.22 6.21 5.84
CA ARG A 213 -6.39 7.02 6.16
C ARG A 213 -7.00 7.64 4.89
N GLU A 214 -6.17 8.23 4.05
CA GLU A 214 -6.62 9.14 2.99
C GLU A 214 -6.84 8.47 1.65
N LEU A 215 -5.98 7.51 1.28
CA LEU A 215 -5.98 6.92 -0.06
C LEU A 215 -6.56 5.51 -0.08
N TYR A 216 -6.30 4.70 0.94
CA TYR A 216 -6.78 3.32 1.00
C TYR A 216 -8.30 3.16 0.79
N PRO A 217 -9.20 3.95 1.45
CA PRO A 217 -10.63 3.82 1.24
C PRO A 217 -11.03 3.98 -0.23
N TYR A 218 -10.48 5.00 -0.88
CA TYR A 218 -10.76 5.30 -2.27
C TYR A 218 -10.26 4.20 -3.20
N LEU A 219 -8.97 3.82 -3.08
CA LEU A 219 -8.34 2.84 -3.98
C LEU A 219 -9.01 1.46 -3.91
N GLU A 220 -9.33 0.97 -2.70
CA GLU A 220 -9.99 -0.33 -2.57
C GLU A 220 -11.46 -0.28 -2.99
N GLY A 221 -12.16 0.84 -2.74
CA GLY A 221 -13.51 1.06 -3.23
C GLY A 221 -13.57 1.03 -4.76
N GLN A 222 -12.65 1.73 -5.44
CA GLN A 222 -12.54 1.69 -6.90
C GLN A 222 -12.25 0.28 -7.42
N ARG A 223 -11.37 -0.46 -6.75
CA ARG A 223 -11.07 -1.86 -7.10
C ARG A 223 -12.30 -2.76 -6.99
N ILE A 224 -13.09 -2.62 -5.92
CA ILE A 224 -14.35 -3.36 -5.76
C ILE A 224 -15.32 -3.01 -6.88
N ASN A 225 -15.51 -1.71 -7.14
CA ASN A 225 -16.44 -1.23 -8.18
C ASN A 225 -16.01 -1.70 -9.58
N SER A 226 -14.71 -1.71 -9.87
CA SER A 226 -14.17 -2.24 -11.13
C SER A 226 -14.48 -3.73 -11.31
N LEU A 227 -14.32 -4.53 -10.26
CA LEU A 227 -14.70 -5.95 -10.30
C LEU A 227 -16.20 -6.16 -10.52
N LEU A 228 -17.05 -5.33 -9.91
CA LEU A 228 -18.50 -5.36 -10.12
C LEU A 228 -18.87 -5.01 -11.56
N ARG A 229 -18.28 -3.96 -12.15
CA ARG A 229 -18.49 -3.60 -13.56
C ARG A 229 -18.06 -4.71 -14.51
N ALA A 230 -16.96 -5.39 -14.19
CA ALA A 230 -16.48 -6.56 -14.93
C ALA A 230 -17.26 -7.85 -14.62
N LYS A 231 -18.38 -7.78 -13.88
CA LYS A 231 -19.23 -8.91 -13.48
C LYS A 231 -18.48 -10.00 -12.68
N LYS A 232 -17.35 -9.67 -12.04
CA LYS A 232 -16.53 -10.57 -11.20
C LYS A 232 -17.04 -10.58 -9.75
N TYR A 233 -18.32 -10.93 -9.56
CA TYR A 233 -19.04 -10.76 -8.28
C TYR A 233 -18.41 -11.50 -7.10
N ALA A 234 -18.01 -12.76 -7.25
CA ALA A 234 -17.41 -13.53 -6.16
C ALA A 234 -16.11 -12.89 -5.64
N ARG A 235 -15.26 -12.40 -6.56
CA ARG A 235 -14.02 -11.69 -6.21
C ARG A 235 -14.32 -10.34 -5.57
N ALA A 236 -15.28 -9.60 -6.10
CA ALA A 236 -15.74 -8.33 -5.52
C ALA A 236 -16.25 -8.52 -4.09
N GLN A 237 -17.07 -9.55 -3.83
CA GLN A 237 -17.61 -9.83 -2.50
C GLN A 237 -16.52 -10.23 -1.50
N LYS A 238 -15.54 -11.05 -1.92
CA LYS A 238 -14.37 -11.38 -1.09
C LYS A 238 -13.56 -10.14 -0.73
N LEU A 239 -13.30 -9.27 -1.71
CA LEU A 239 -12.56 -8.02 -1.48
C LEU A 239 -13.36 -7.05 -0.60
N HIS A 240 -14.65 -6.93 -0.80
CA HIS A 240 -15.54 -6.11 0.02
C HIS A 240 -15.54 -6.55 1.49
N ARG A 241 -15.56 -7.86 1.78
CA ARG A 241 -15.42 -8.38 3.16
C ARG A 241 -14.08 -7.97 3.78
N ALA A 242 -12.99 -8.10 3.02
CA ALA A 242 -11.66 -7.69 3.49
C ALA A 242 -11.57 -6.18 3.73
N PHE A 243 -12.14 -5.37 2.83
CA PHE A 243 -12.25 -3.93 2.95
C PHE A 243 -13.05 -3.53 4.18
N THR A 244 -14.23 -4.12 4.39
CA THR A 244 -15.09 -3.84 5.56
C THR A 244 -14.37 -4.17 6.88
N ALA A 245 -13.65 -5.29 6.94
CA ALA A 245 -12.88 -5.66 8.11
C ALA A 245 -11.71 -4.69 8.39
N HIS A 246 -11.08 -4.16 7.34
CA HIS A 246 -10.04 -3.14 7.47
C HIS A 246 -10.61 -1.78 7.85
N ALA A 247 -11.71 -1.35 7.23
CA ALA A 247 -12.46 -0.14 7.57
C ALA A 247 -12.84 -0.10 9.05
N ALA A 248 -13.30 -1.23 9.61
CA ALA A 248 -13.59 -1.34 11.04
C ALA A 248 -12.34 -1.17 11.92
N ARG A 249 -11.14 -1.57 11.46
CA ARG A 249 -9.89 -1.30 12.18
C ARG A 249 -9.52 0.18 12.12
N LEU A 250 -9.62 0.81 10.95
CA LEU A 250 -9.36 2.23 10.78
C LEU A 250 -10.28 3.10 11.63
N ALA A 251 -11.58 2.81 11.60
CA ALA A 251 -12.58 3.54 12.40
C ALA A 251 -12.45 3.33 13.92
N ARG A 252 -11.68 2.31 14.37
CA ARG A 252 -11.29 2.14 15.79
C ARG A 252 -10.00 2.88 16.11
N LYS A 253 -9.05 2.91 15.17
CA LYS A 253 -7.77 3.61 15.30
C LYS A 253 -7.95 5.14 15.29
N TYR A 254 -8.92 5.63 14.50
CA TYR A 254 -9.27 7.03 14.36
C TYR A 254 -10.77 7.22 14.64
N PRO A 255 -11.19 7.13 15.92
CA PRO A 255 -12.61 7.09 16.27
C PRO A 255 -13.35 8.41 16.01
N ASP A 256 -12.64 9.53 16.05
CA ASP A 256 -13.15 10.90 15.97
C ASP A 256 -12.83 11.59 14.64
N ASP A 257 -12.40 10.82 13.63
CA ASP A 257 -12.06 11.33 12.30
C ASP A 257 -13.31 11.31 11.39
N ALA A 258 -14.07 12.40 11.41
CA ALA A 258 -15.30 12.51 10.63
C ALA A 258 -15.09 12.35 9.11
N PRO A 259 -14.06 12.98 8.48
CA PRO A 259 -13.76 12.77 7.06
C PRO A 259 -13.46 11.31 6.71
N LEU A 260 -12.67 10.59 7.51
CA LEU A 260 -12.41 9.17 7.29
C LEU A 260 -13.69 8.34 7.40
N LEU A 261 -14.48 8.54 8.46
CA LEU A 261 -15.72 7.79 8.66
C LEU A 261 -16.70 8.03 7.51
N ASN A 262 -16.76 9.26 7.01
CA ASN A 262 -17.54 9.61 5.84
C ASN A 262 -17.03 8.90 4.58
N ALA A 263 -15.72 8.92 4.31
CA ALA A 263 -15.13 8.24 3.17
C ALA A 263 -15.41 6.73 3.22
N LEU A 264 -15.26 6.09 4.38
CA LEU A 264 -15.60 4.67 4.57
C LEU A 264 -17.09 4.40 4.32
N ALA A 265 -17.98 5.26 4.83
CA ALA A 265 -19.42 5.15 4.59
C ALA A 265 -19.76 5.25 3.10
N TRP A 266 -19.23 6.26 2.41
CA TRP A 266 -19.44 6.47 0.98
C TRP A 266 -18.96 5.28 0.14
N GLN A 267 -17.76 4.75 0.40
CA GLN A 267 -17.23 3.62 -0.36
C GLN A 267 -18.04 2.33 -0.15
N LEU A 268 -18.56 2.11 1.06
CA LEU A 268 -19.45 0.98 1.37
C LEU A 268 -20.89 1.17 0.85
N ALA A 269 -21.31 2.41 0.57
CA ALA A 269 -22.61 2.73 -0.02
C ALA A 269 -22.59 2.68 -1.55
N GLN A 270 -21.44 2.87 -2.21
CA GLN A 270 -21.40 2.83 -3.68
C GLN A 270 -21.83 1.47 -4.27
N ASN A 271 -21.74 0.40 -3.49
CA ASN A 271 -22.25 -0.91 -3.84
C ASN A 271 -23.13 -1.43 -2.68
N LYS A 272 -24.24 -2.10 -2.99
CA LYS A 272 -25.21 -2.58 -1.97
C LYS A 272 -24.66 -3.71 -1.06
N LEU A 273 -23.34 -3.93 -1.02
CA LEU A 273 -22.70 -5.00 -0.27
C LEU A 273 -22.45 -4.62 1.20
N GLY A 274 -22.40 -3.32 1.54
CA GLY A 274 -21.91 -2.84 2.83
C GLY A 274 -22.85 -1.92 3.62
N LEU A 275 -24.15 -1.90 3.30
CA LEU A 275 -25.10 -0.87 3.77
C LEU A 275 -25.23 -0.75 5.30
N ASP A 276 -25.09 -1.85 6.04
CA ASP A 276 -25.13 -1.81 7.51
C ASP A 276 -23.90 -1.15 8.11
N ALA A 277 -22.72 -1.46 7.59
CA ALA A 277 -21.48 -0.83 8.00
C ALA A 277 -21.44 0.64 7.55
N ALA A 278 -21.88 0.92 6.32
CA ALA A 278 -21.99 2.27 5.78
C ALA A 278 -22.87 3.17 6.67
N TYR A 279 -24.02 2.66 7.10
CA TYR A 279 -24.93 3.40 7.98
C TYR A 279 -24.31 3.72 9.33
N LYS A 280 -23.66 2.75 9.97
CA LYS A 280 -22.96 2.95 11.24
C LYS A 280 -21.86 4.01 11.12
N PHE A 281 -21.09 4.01 10.04
CA PHE A 281 -20.05 5.01 9.82
C PHE A 281 -20.63 6.40 9.52
N ALA A 282 -21.66 6.50 8.67
CA ALA A 282 -22.34 7.77 8.39
C ALA A 282 -22.97 8.38 9.66
N GLN A 283 -23.61 7.55 10.49
CA GLN A 283 -24.16 7.99 11.78
C GLN A 283 -23.10 8.50 12.75
N ARG A 284 -21.90 7.92 12.75
CA ARG A 284 -20.80 8.43 13.57
C ARG A 284 -20.22 9.71 13.00
N ALA A 285 -20.00 9.77 11.69
CA ALA A 285 -19.49 10.95 11.00
C ALA A 285 -20.40 12.18 11.23
N ILE A 286 -21.72 12.03 11.11
CA ILE A 286 -22.66 13.14 11.31
C ILE A 286 -22.72 13.61 12.77
N LYS A 287 -22.49 12.73 13.75
CA LYS A 287 -22.40 13.12 15.17
C LYS A 287 -21.19 14.01 15.43
N LEU A 288 -20.07 13.74 14.75
CA LEU A 288 -18.83 14.50 14.88
C LEU A 288 -18.90 15.83 14.11
N ALA A 289 -19.57 15.85 12.96
CA ALA A 289 -19.65 17.01 12.07
C ALA A 289 -21.09 17.21 11.51
N PRO A 290 -22.06 17.62 12.34
CA PRO A 290 -23.49 17.65 11.98
C PRO A 290 -23.87 18.68 10.91
N LYS A 291 -23.00 19.68 10.69
CA LYS A 291 -23.22 20.76 9.71
C LYS A 291 -22.49 20.51 8.38
N ASP A 292 -21.67 19.46 8.27
CA ASP A 292 -20.95 19.18 7.04
C ASP A 292 -21.90 18.66 5.96
N ALA A 293 -21.97 19.39 4.84
CA ALA A 293 -22.91 19.08 3.75
C ALA A 293 -22.63 17.74 3.07
N ASN A 294 -21.35 17.37 2.90
CA ASN A 294 -20.97 16.13 2.21
C ASN A 294 -21.22 14.90 3.10
N ILE A 295 -21.08 15.04 4.42
CA ILE A 295 -21.42 13.98 5.38
C ILE A 295 -22.92 13.75 5.42
N ARG A 296 -23.71 14.83 5.36
CA ARG A 296 -25.17 14.76 5.29
C ARG A 296 -25.66 14.09 4.00
N ASP A 297 -25.10 14.45 2.84
CA ASP A 297 -25.41 13.80 1.55
C ASP A 297 -25.05 12.30 1.60
N THR A 298 -23.88 11.94 2.14
CA THR A 298 -23.50 10.53 2.31
C THR A 298 -24.51 9.77 3.18
N LEU A 299 -24.98 10.36 4.29
CA LEU A 299 -26.03 9.76 5.12
C LEU A 299 -27.35 9.60 4.36
N ALA A 300 -27.76 10.60 3.58
CA ALA A 300 -28.98 10.54 2.76
C ALA A 300 -28.88 9.42 1.71
N GLN A 301 -27.74 9.31 1.03
CA GLN A 301 -27.46 8.24 0.06
C GLN A 301 -27.50 6.84 0.71
N VAL A 302 -27.00 6.69 1.93
CA VAL A 302 -27.09 5.42 2.68
C VAL A 302 -28.53 5.12 3.07
N LEU A 303 -29.27 6.09 3.61
CA LEU A 303 -30.68 5.92 3.99
C LEU A 303 -31.54 5.51 2.80
N TYR A 304 -31.36 6.18 1.67
CA TYR A 304 -32.03 5.87 0.42
C TYR A 304 -31.80 4.40 0.00
N GLN A 305 -30.55 3.94 0.01
CA GLN A 305 -30.23 2.55 -0.37
C GLN A 305 -30.75 1.50 0.61
N ARG A 306 -30.97 1.89 1.87
CA ARG A 306 -31.61 1.06 2.89
C ARG A 306 -33.15 1.07 2.80
N GLY A 307 -33.73 1.81 1.86
CA GLY A 307 -35.18 1.91 1.67
C GLY A 307 -35.86 3.03 2.44
N ASP A 308 -35.11 3.84 3.21
CA ASP A 308 -35.64 4.98 3.96
C ASP A 308 -35.58 6.26 3.10
N ALA A 309 -36.32 6.22 1.99
CA ALA A 309 -36.29 7.28 1.00
C ALA A 309 -36.92 8.59 1.52
N ALA A 310 -37.89 8.52 2.44
CA ALA A 310 -38.51 9.69 3.04
C ALA A 310 -37.48 10.54 3.80
N ARG A 311 -36.67 9.92 4.67
CA ARG A 311 -35.62 10.63 5.40
C ARG A 311 -34.48 11.09 4.50
N ALA A 312 -34.13 10.31 3.49
CA ALA A 312 -33.14 10.73 2.49
C ALA A 312 -33.58 12.01 1.75
N VAL A 313 -34.83 12.07 1.27
CA VAL A 313 -35.39 13.26 0.60
C VAL A 313 -35.44 14.46 1.55
N ALA A 314 -35.80 14.27 2.81
CA ALA A 314 -35.82 15.37 3.79
C ALA A 314 -34.43 16.01 3.97
N ILE A 315 -33.39 15.18 4.14
CA ILE A 315 -32.01 15.67 4.27
C ILE A 315 -31.56 16.40 2.99
N GLU A 316 -31.81 15.84 1.81
CA GLU A 316 -31.42 16.46 0.55
C GLU A 316 -32.13 17.79 0.28
N ARG A 317 -33.41 17.92 0.67
CA ARG A 317 -34.13 19.20 0.56
C ARG A 317 -33.45 20.30 1.37
N GLU A 318 -33.05 20.00 2.60
CA GLU A 318 -32.31 20.95 3.44
C GLU A 318 -30.94 21.30 2.82
N LEU A 319 -30.25 20.32 2.24
CA LEU A 319 -28.96 20.55 1.58
C LEU A 319 -29.08 21.43 0.34
N VAL A 320 -30.06 21.18 -0.52
CA VAL A 320 -30.33 21.99 -1.73
C VAL A 320 -30.72 23.42 -1.33
N ALA A 321 -31.58 23.58 -0.31
CA ALA A 321 -31.98 24.90 0.18
C ALA A 321 -30.79 25.69 0.73
N ALA A 322 -29.89 25.05 1.47
CA ALA A 322 -28.69 25.68 2.01
C ALA A 322 -27.58 25.89 0.98
N ASN A 323 -27.56 25.12 -0.12
CA ASN A 323 -26.49 25.12 -1.12
C ASN A 323 -27.08 25.13 -2.55
N PRO A 324 -27.79 26.19 -2.96
CA PRO A 324 -28.51 26.21 -4.23
C PRO A 324 -27.60 26.09 -5.47
N GLN A 325 -26.30 26.35 -5.35
CA GLN A 325 -25.33 26.23 -6.45
C GLN A 325 -24.77 24.82 -6.64
N ARG A 326 -25.05 23.88 -5.72
CA ARG A 326 -24.54 22.50 -5.77
C ARG A 326 -25.45 21.62 -6.63
N ALA A 327 -25.13 21.52 -7.92
CA ALA A 327 -25.88 20.73 -8.89
C ALA A 327 -25.93 19.23 -8.54
N ASP A 328 -24.91 18.71 -7.86
CA ASP A 328 -24.86 17.34 -7.37
C ASP A 328 -25.95 17.04 -6.33
N PHE A 329 -26.20 17.94 -5.38
CA PHE A 329 -27.31 17.78 -4.43
C PHE A 329 -28.68 17.87 -5.11
N GLN A 330 -28.84 18.75 -6.10
CA GLN A 330 -30.08 18.83 -6.88
C GLN A 330 -30.37 17.51 -7.62
N GLN A 331 -29.35 16.96 -8.31
CA GLN A 331 -29.46 15.68 -9.01
C GLN A 331 -29.79 14.53 -8.04
N GLN A 332 -29.19 14.53 -6.86
CA GLN A 332 -29.45 13.53 -5.82
C GLN A 332 -30.90 13.62 -5.30
N LEU A 333 -31.38 14.84 -5.00
CA LEU A 333 -32.75 15.09 -4.57
C LEU A 333 -33.77 14.62 -5.61
N GLU A 334 -33.54 14.93 -6.89
CA GLU A 334 -34.40 14.47 -7.98
C GLU A 334 -34.46 12.94 -8.05
N LYS A 335 -33.30 12.29 -7.99
CA LYS A 335 -33.18 10.83 -7.99
C LYS A 335 -33.96 10.19 -6.84
N PHE A 336 -33.80 10.69 -5.61
CA PHE A 336 -34.51 10.15 -4.44
C PHE A 336 -36.01 10.40 -4.53
N THR A 337 -36.42 11.58 -5.00
CA THR A 337 -37.84 11.94 -5.14
C THR A 337 -38.54 11.07 -6.18
N ARG A 338 -37.94 10.83 -7.36
CA ARG A 338 -38.52 9.96 -8.39
C ARG A 338 -38.77 8.54 -7.89
N ALA A 339 -37.90 8.01 -7.05
CA ALA A 339 -38.05 6.68 -6.47
C ALA A 339 -39.15 6.57 -5.40
N THR A 340 -39.60 7.69 -4.82
CA THR A 340 -40.71 7.74 -3.86
C THR A 340 -42.09 7.92 -4.49
N GLN A 341 -42.16 8.22 -5.80
CA GLN A 341 -43.44 8.35 -6.49
C GLN A 341 -44.02 6.95 -6.78
N PRO A 342 -45.30 6.67 -6.46
CA PRO A 342 -45.92 5.42 -6.82
C PRO A 342 -45.89 5.25 -8.34
N ASN A 343 -45.46 4.07 -8.80
CA ASN A 343 -45.28 3.73 -10.20
C ASN A 343 -46.61 3.96 -10.95
N ARG A 344 -46.78 5.12 -11.62
CA ARG A 344 -47.93 5.40 -12.49
C ARG A 344 -47.74 4.68 -13.83
N ARG A 345 -47.67 3.36 -13.80
CA ARG A 345 -47.78 2.49 -14.98
C ARG A 345 -48.67 1.32 -14.60
N ARG A 346 -49.95 1.45 -14.97
CA ARG A 346 -50.86 0.33 -15.22
C ARG A 346 -50.62 -0.16 -16.64
#